data_AF-A0A1U6GME6-F1
#
_entry.id   AF-A0A1U6GME6-F1
#
_cell.length_a   1.000
_cell.length_b   1.000
_cell.length_c   1.000
_cell.angle_alpha   90.00
_cell.angle_beta   90.00
_cell.angle_gamma   90.00
#
_symmetry.space_group_name_H-M   'P 1'
#
loop_
_entity.id
_entity.type
_entity.pdbx_description
1 polymer ?
#
loop_
_entity_poly.entity_id
_entity_poly.type
_entity_poly.pdbx_seq_one_letter_code
_entity_poly.pdbx_strand_id
1 'polypeptide(L)'
;MCCDCQCVGQVRDIGVRHAIANGATWLACTDADSVVAVDWLAQQIEHVSHQPTDMICGVVDVDSWAHLTPQTRESYIDHYQDKMGHHHIHGANLSFSSDAYLAVGGFAHIPCHEDVDLVRRFEAQSYAITWSNRVRVMTSSRLQARASEGFAAFLNNLEQNNPH
;
A
#
# COMPACT_ATOMS: atom_id res chain seq x y z
N MET A 1 -17.97 -12.06 13.76
CA MET A 1 -17.40 -12.36 12.43
C MET A 1 -15.91 -12.57 12.62
N CYS A 2 -15.47 -13.83 12.69
CA CYS A 2 -14.07 -14.19 12.73
C CYS A 2 -13.64 -14.35 11.27
N CYS A 3 -12.77 -13.47 10.78
CA CYS A 3 -12.18 -13.60 9.45
C CYS A 3 -11.10 -14.67 9.53
N ASP A 4 -11.44 -15.90 9.17
CA ASP A 4 -10.46 -16.91 8.82
C ASP A 4 -9.76 -16.45 7.54
N CYS A 5 -8.43 -16.32 7.60
CA CYS A 5 -7.60 -15.84 6.50
C CYS A 5 -7.74 -16.75 5.28
N GLN A 6 -8.63 -16.43 4.33
CA GLN A 6 -8.65 -17.12 3.03
C GLN A 6 -8.56 -16.23 1.78
N CYS A 7 -8.76 -14.92 1.86
CA CYS A 7 -8.33 -13.99 0.80
C CYS A 7 -8.51 -12.53 1.26
N VAL A 8 -7.43 -11.83 1.60
CA VAL A 8 -7.49 -10.40 1.96
C VAL A 8 -8.05 -9.58 0.79
N GLY A 9 -7.67 -9.93 -0.45
CA GLY A 9 -8.20 -9.29 -1.66
C GLY A 9 -9.70 -9.37 -1.81
N GLN A 10 -10.33 -10.50 -1.48
CA GLN A 10 -11.79 -10.64 -1.52
C GLN A 10 -12.48 -9.70 -0.53
N VAL A 11 -11.98 -9.60 0.70
CA VAL A 11 -12.56 -8.71 1.71
C VAL A 11 -12.38 -7.25 1.30
N ARG A 12 -11.21 -6.90 0.76
CA ARG A 12 -10.93 -5.56 0.21
C ARG A 12 -11.87 -5.23 -0.96
N ASP A 13 -12.06 -6.15 -1.90
CA ASP A 13 -12.95 -5.97 -3.05
C ASP A 13 -14.40 -5.69 -2.63
N ILE A 14 -14.92 -6.49 -1.68
CA ILE A 14 -16.27 -6.29 -1.14
C ILE A 14 -16.41 -4.89 -0.52
N GLY A 15 -15.46 -4.47 0.30
CA GLY A 15 -15.47 -3.16 0.96
C GLY A 15 -15.42 -2.01 -0.04
N VAL A 16 -14.52 -2.10 -1.02
CA VAL A 16 -14.39 -1.09 -2.08
C VAL A 16 -15.66 -0.99 -2.91
N ARG A 17 -16.20 -2.11 -3.40
CA ARG A 17 -17.44 -2.11 -4.19
C ARG A 17 -18.62 -1.58 -3.40
N HIS A 18 -18.69 -1.85 -2.10
CA HIS A 18 -19.71 -1.27 -1.23
C HIS A 18 -19.59 0.26 -1.17
N ALA A 19 -18.38 0.79 -0.97
CA ALA A 19 -18.16 2.24 -0.97
C ALA A 19 -18.54 2.88 -2.32
N ILE A 20 -18.17 2.26 -3.44
CA ILE A 20 -18.51 2.72 -4.79
C ILE A 20 -20.04 2.72 -5.01
N ALA A 21 -20.73 1.65 -4.59
CA ALA A 21 -22.19 1.58 -4.68
C ALA A 21 -22.90 2.67 -3.84
N ASN A 22 -22.21 3.23 -2.84
CA ASN A 22 -22.68 4.36 -2.03
C ASN A 22 -22.17 5.72 -2.53
N GLY A 23 -21.61 5.79 -3.74
CA GLY A 23 -21.25 7.04 -4.41
C GLY A 23 -19.81 7.51 -4.17
N ALA A 24 -18.94 6.68 -3.59
CA ALA A 24 -17.51 6.99 -3.58
C ALA A 24 -16.99 7.04 -5.02
N THR A 25 -16.25 8.10 -5.36
CA THR A 25 -15.60 8.27 -6.67
C THR A 25 -14.09 8.06 -6.59
N TRP A 26 -13.51 8.26 -5.40
CA TRP A 26 -12.11 8.03 -5.08
C TRP A 26 -12.01 7.19 -3.81
N LEU A 27 -11.18 6.16 -3.84
CA LEU A 27 -10.95 5.25 -2.72
C LEU A 27 -9.52 5.43 -2.23
N ALA A 28 -9.36 5.49 -0.91
CA ALA A 28 -8.06 5.50 -0.26
C ALA A 28 -8.02 4.39 0.78
N CYS A 29 -7.08 3.46 0.64
CA CYS A 29 -6.96 2.27 1.46
C CYS A 29 -5.85 2.42 2.50
N THR A 30 -6.14 2.00 3.72
CA THR A 30 -5.14 1.82 4.77
C THR A 30 -5.48 0.63 5.65
N ASP A 31 -4.48 0.07 6.32
CA ASP A 31 -4.67 -1.06 7.21
C ASP A 31 -5.13 -0.60 8.60
N ALA A 32 -5.85 -1.48 9.31
CA ALA A 32 -6.47 -1.15 10.59
C ALA A 32 -5.48 -0.81 11.72
N ASP A 33 -4.21 -1.20 11.57
CA ASP A 33 -3.12 -0.94 12.49
C ASP A 33 -2.12 0.11 11.96
N SER A 34 -2.53 0.91 10.98
CA SER A 34 -1.74 2.00 10.42
C SER A 34 -2.26 3.39 10.85
N VAL A 35 -1.37 4.38 10.80
CA VAL A 35 -1.69 5.79 11.06
C VAL A 35 -1.31 6.59 9.82
N VAL A 36 -2.29 7.23 9.18
CA VAL A 36 -2.05 8.08 8.00
C VAL A 36 -1.48 9.44 8.40
N ALA A 37 -0.69 10.07 7.53
CA ALA A 37 -0.24 11.45 7.74
C ALA A 37 -1.43 12.42 7.82
N VAL A 38 -1.28 13.53 8.54
CA VAL A 38 -2.38 14.51 8.76
C VAL A 38 -2.92 15.10 7.47
N ASP A 39 -2.07 15.22 6.45
CA ASP A 39 -2.36 15.74 5.13
C ASP A 39 -2.61 14.63 4.09
N TRP A 40 -2.73 13.37 4.50
CA TRP A 40 -2.77 12.20 3.60
C TRP A 40 -3.80 12.32 2.47
N LEU A 41 -5.05 12.69 2.78
CA LEU A 41 -6.08 12.91 1.75
C LEU A 41 -5.86 14.20 0.95
N ALA A 42 -5.35 15.26 1.59
CA ALA A 42 -5.07 16.53 0.92
C ALA A 42 -3.99 16.36 -0.16
N GLN A 43 -2.94 15.58 0.12
CA GLN A 43 -1.89 15.26 -0.85
C GLN A 43 -2.42 14.43 -2.03
N GLN A 44 -3.38 13.53 -1.80
CA GLN A 44 -4.02 12.79 -2.89
C GLN A 44 -4.84 13.72 -3.80
N ILE A 45 -5.64 14.63 -3.21
CA ILE A 45 -6.42 15.63 -3.96
C ILE A 45 -5.48 16.53 -4.76
N GLU A 46 -4.36 16.96 -4.18
CA GLU A 46 -3.34 17.77 -4.84
C GLU A 46 -2.85 17.07 -6.11
N HIS A 47 -2.48 15.79 -6.04
CA HIS A 47 -2.04 15.02 -7.20
C HIS A 47 -3.12 14.91 -8.28
N VAL A 48 -4.34 14.51 -7.90
CA VAL A 48 -5.45 14.32 -8.83
C VAL A 48 -5.85 15.65 -9.51
N SER A 49 -5.67 16.78 -8.82
CA SER A 49 -6.00 18.11 -9.36
C SER A 49 -4.94 18.68 -10.31
N HIS A 50 -3.69 18.27 -10.18
CA HIS A 50 -2.57 18.82 -10.94
C HIS A 50 -2.13 17.98 -12.14
N GLN A 51 -2.42 16.67 -12.13
CA GLN A 51 -2.04 15.77 -13.21
C GLN A 51 -3.03 14.61 -13.35
N PRO A 52 -3.15 14.00 -14.55
CA PRO A 52 -3.91 12.77 -14.72
C PRO A 52 -3.43 11.72 -13.71
N THR A 53 -4.35 11.20 -12.91
CA THR A 53 -4.06 10.22 -11.86
C THR A 53 -5.28 9.32 -11.68
N ASP A 54 -5.13 8.05 -12.01
CA ASP A 54 -6.13 7.00 -11.80
C ASP A 54 -5.82 6.18 -10.55
N MET A 55 -4.54 6.13 -10.17
CA MET A 55 -4.05 5.46 -8.98
C MET A 55 -2.89 6.22 -8.35
N ILE A 56 -2.81 6.21 -7.03
CA ILE A 56 -1.66 6.65 -6.25
C ILE A 56 -1.09 5.47 -5.49
N CYS A 57 0.19 5.20 -5.70
CA CYS A 57 0.99 4.35 -4.82
C CYS A 57 1.78 5.27 -3.88
N GLY A 58 1.44 5.24 -2.59
CA GLY A 58 2.13 6.03 -1.58
C GLY A 58 3.24 5.25 -0.88
N VAL A 59 3.96 5.93 0.01
CA VAL A 59 5.03 5.34 0.83
C VAL A 59 4.54 5.08 2.26
N VAL A 60 5.05 4.03 2.88
CA VAL A 60 4.98 3.77 4.31
C VAL A 60 6.18 4.28 5.12
N ASP A 61 5.94 4.63 6.37
CA ASP A 61 6.96 4.84 7.41
C ASP A 61 6.90 3.72 8.45
N VAL A 62 8.03 3.42 9.08
CA VAL A 62 8.12 2.44 10.17
C VAL A 62 7.96 3.16 11.51
N ASP A 63 6.97 2.75 12.30
CA ASP A 63 6.59 3.38 13.58
C ASP A 63 7.69 3.39 14.65
N SER A 64 8.52 2.35 14.70
CA SER A 64 9.61 2.19 15.66
C SER A 64 10.75 1.38 15.07
N TRP A 65 11.97 1.85 15.32
CA TRP A 65 13.21 1.13 14.99
C TRP A 65 13.88 0.54 16.22
N ALA A 66 13.32 0.74 17.42
CA ALA A 66 14.01 0.49 18.69
C ALA A 66 14.37 -0.99 18.94
N HIS A 67 13.67 -1.92 18.31
CA HIS A 67 13.89 -3.37 18.39
C HIS A 67 14.62 -3.94 17.17
N LEU A 68 15.04 -3.09 16.21
CA LEU A 68 15.80 -3.49 15.02
C LEU A 68 17.23 -3.00 15.13
N THR A 69 18.16 -3.69 14.46
CA THR A 69 19.55 -3.23 14.42
C THR A 69 19.69 -1.90 13.64
N PRO A 70 20.66 -1.04 14.02
CA PRO A 70 20.98 0.16 13.24
C PRO A 70 21.28 -0.15 11.76
N GLN A 71 21.91 -1.28 11.48
CA GLN A 71 22.24 -1.76 10.13
C GLN A 71 20.98 -2.08 9.31
N THR A 72 19.93 -2.63 9.94
CA THR A 72 18.63 -2.83 9.28
C THR A 72 17.95 -1.52 8.95
N ARG A 73 18.04 -0.53 9.83
CA ARG A 73 17.54 0.80 9.53
C ARG A 73 18.27 1.44 8.35
N GLU A 74 19.61 1.37 8.33
CA GLU A 74 20.41 1.88 7.22
C GLU A 74 20.09 1.18 5.91
N SER A 75 20.06 -0.17 5.93
CA SER A 75 19.72 -0.99 4.75
C SER A 75 18.32 -0.70 4.23
N TYR A 76 17.36 -0.48 5.13
CA TYR A 76 16.02 -0.05 4.75
C TYR A 76 16.05 1.31 4.06
N ILE A 77 16.68 2.32 4.67
CA ILE A 77 16.73 3.68 4.12
C ILE A 77 17.37 3.68 2.72
N ASP A 78 18.46 2.92 2.55
CA ASP A 78 19.15 2.80 1.26
C ASP A 78 18.26 2.12 0.20
N HIS A 79 17.48 1.11 0.60
CA HIS A 79 16.62 0.37 -0.32
C HIS A 79 15.31 1.09 -0.66
N TYR A 80 14.74 1.81 0.30
CA TYR A 80 13.35 2.28 0.28
C TYR A 80 13.09 3.49 -0.62
N GLN A 81 14.17 4.15 -1.10
CA GLN A 81 14.11 5.23 -2.09
C GLN A 81 12.93 6.20 -1.89
N ASP A 82 12.95 6.94 -0.78
CA ASP A 82 11.94 7.94 -0.42
C ASP A 82 11.97 9.16 -1.38
N LYS A 83 11.43 8.97 -2.58
CA LYS A 83 11.37 9.96 -3.66
C LYS A 83 10.14 9.75 -4.52
N MET A 84 9.70 10.80 -5.21
CA MET A 84 8.71 10.68 -6.29
C MET A 84 9.20 9.70 -7.36
N GLY A 85 8.28 8.93 -7.95
CA GLY A 85 8.65 7.92 -8.97
C GLY A 85 9.29 6.66 -8.40
N HIS A 86 9.11 6.37 -7.10
CA HIS A 86 9.40 5.05 -6.55
C HIS A 86 8.53 3.98 -7.23
N HIS A 87 8.86 2.69 -7.03
CA HIS A 87 8.03 1.57 -7.50
C HIS A 87 7.68 0.60 -6.37
N HIS A 88 7.72 1.08 -5.13
CA HIS A 88 7.24 0.33 -3.96
C HIS A 88 5.71 0.33 -3.91
N ILE A 89 5.13 -0.86 -3.76
CA ILE A 89 3.68 -1.08 -3.65
C ILE A 89 3.38 -1.49 -2.22
N HIS A 90 2.48 -0.75 -1.57
CA HIS A 90 2.02 -1.04 -0.23
C HIS A 90 0.50 -1.02 -0.23
N GLY A 91 -0.15 -2.17 -0.07
CA GLY A 91 -1.62 -2.23 0.01
C GLY A 91 -2.22 -1.34 1.12
N ALA A 92 -1.44 -1.05 2.17
CA ALA A 92 -1.79 -0.12 3.25
C ALA A 92 -1.78 1.37 2.82
N ASN A 93 -1.35 1.68 1.60
CA ASN A 93 -1.26 3.04 1.08
C ASN A 93 -1.46 3.06 -0.45
N LEU A 94 -2.59 2.49 -0.90
CA LEU A 94 -3.08 2.62 -2.27
C LEU A 94 -4.30 3.53 -2.31
N SER A 95 -4.42 4.31 -3.36
CA SER A 95 -5.63 5.10 -3.63
C SER A 95 -5.93 5.08 -5.13
N PHE A 96 -7.20 5.11 -5.52
CA PHE A 96 -7.58 4.97 -6.93
C PHE A 96 -8.98 5.48 -7.22
N SER A 97 -9.23 5.81 -8.49
CA SER A 97 -10.55 6.17 -8.99
C SER A 97 -11.45 4.93 -9.04
N SER A 98 -12.73 5.14 -8.78
CA SER A 98 -13.73 4.05 -8.80
C SER A 98 -13.89 3.47 -10.21
N ASP A 99 -13.86 4.33 -11.22
CA ASP A 99 -14.02 3.94 -12.61
C ASP A 99 -12.85 3.07 -13.08
N ALA A 100 -11.60 3.48 -12.82
CA ALA A 100 -10.43 2.68 -13.18
C ALA A 100 -10.39 1.36 -12.40
N TYR A 101 -10.71 1.39 -11.11
CA TYR A 101 -10.78 0.17 -10.29
C TYR A 101 -11.76 -0.86 -10.84
N LEU A 102 -12.96 -0.43 -11.21
CA LEU A 102 -13.96 -1.31 -11.82
C LEU A 102 -13.53 -1.80 -13.19
N ALA A 103 -12.94 -0.93 -14.01
CA ALA A 103 -12.49 -1.25 -15.36
C ALA A 103 -11.37 -2.31 -15.38
N VAL A 104 -10.44 -2.26 -14.42
CA VAL A 104 -9.41 -3.30 -14.29
C VAL A 104 -9.92 -4.58 -13.64
N GLY A 105 -11.11 -4.58 -13.03
CA GLY A 105 -11.76 -5.74 -12.42
C GLY A 105 -11.72 -5.82 -10.89
N GLY A 106 -11.17 -4.81 -10.21
CA GLY A 106 -11.09 -4.75 -8.74
C GLY A 106 -10.02 -5.67 -8.13
N PHE A 107 -10.00 -5.88 -6.81
CA PHE A 107 -8.98 -6.73 -6.17
C PHE A 107 -9.20 -8.20 -6.54
N ALA A 108 -8.12 -8.90 -6.90
CA ALA A 108 -8.22 -10.31 -7.26
C ALA A 108 -8.42 -11.19 -6.01
N HIS A 109 -9.15 -12.29 -6.18
CA HIS A 109 -9.36 -13.30 -5.14
C HIS A 109 -8.16 -14.25 -5.04
N ILE A 110 -6.97 -13.71 -4.73
CA ILE A 110 -5.73 -14.47 -4.58
C ILE A 110 -5.23 -14.48 -3.13
N PRO A 111 -4.46 -15.51 -2.71
CA PRO A 111 -4.05 -15.64 -1.31
C PRO A 111 -3.11 -14.54 -0.80
N CYS A 112 -2.26 -13.99 -1.69
CA CYS A 112 -1.28 -12.95 -1.39
C CYS A 112 -1.02 -12.08 -2.62
N HIS A 113 -0.44 -10.89 -2.40
CA HIS A 113 -0.03 -9.92 -3.43
C HIS A 113 -1.17 -9.39 -4.29
N GLU A 114 -2.38 -9.28 -3.75
CA GLU A 114 -3.53 -8.72 -4.46
C GLU A 114 -3.34 -7.24 -4.83
N ASP A 115 -2.54 -6.52 -4.04
CA ASP A 115 -2.16 -5.12 -4.27
C ASP A 115 -1.20 -4.99 -5.45
N VAL A 116 -0.17 -5.84 -5.50
CA VAL A 116 0.76 -5.92 -6.63
C VAL A 116 0.04 -6.33 -7.90
N ASP A 117 -0.86 -7.32 -7.83
CA ASP A 117 -1.70 -7.71 -8.97
C ASP A 117 -2.56 -6.55 -9.48
N LEU A 118 -3.20 -5.81 -8.58
CA LEU A 118 -4.02 -4.66 -8.94
C LEU A 118 -3.18 -3.60 -9.66
N VAL A 119 -2.04 -3.20 -9.10
CA VAL A 119 -1.14 -2.19 -9.70
C VAL A 119 -0.68 -2.64 -11.08
N ARG A 120 -0.28 -3.91 -11.24
CA ARG A 120 0.13 -4.46 -12.55
C ARG A 120 -0.99 -4.39 -13.59
N ARG A 121 -2.24 -4.60 -13.19
CA ARG A 121 -3.39 -4.45 -14.11
C ARG A 121 -3.64 -2.99 -14.49
N PHE A 122 -3.41 -2.03 -13.59
CA PHE A 122 -3.42 -0.61 -13.94
C PHE A 122 -2.31 -0.29 -14.96
N GLU A 123 -1.08 -0.78 -14.74
CA GLU A 123 0.06 -0.61 -15.65
C GLU A 123 -0.23 -1.22 -17.03
N ALA A 124 -0.73 -2.46 -17.07
CA ALA A 124 -1.02 -3.18 -18.32
C ALA A 124 -2.08 -2.49 -19.19
N GLN A 125 -2.99 -1.73 -18.56
CA GLN A 125 -4.01 -0.94 -19.25
C GLN A 125 -3.60 0.52 -19.46
N SER A 126 -2.36 0.90 -19.14
CA SER A 126 -1.81 2.24 -19.31
C SER A 126 -2.57 3.34 -18.54
N TYR A 127 -3.18 2.99 -17.41
CA TYR A 127 -3.75 3.97 -16.49
C TYR A 127 -2.67 4.86 -15.86
N ALA A 128 -3.03 6.08 -15.49
CA ALA A 128 -2.09 7.03 -14.92
C ALA A 128 -1.81 6.69 -13.44
N ILE A 129 -0.61 6.16 -13.17
CA ILE A 129 -0.17 5.83 -11.81
C ILE A 129 0.79 6.92 -11.31
N THR A 130 0.42 7.55 -10.21
CA THR A 130 1.26 8.51 -9.49
C THR A 130 1.96 7.80 -8.33
N TRP A 131 3.29 7.69 -8.41
CA TRP A 131 4.13 7.14 -7.34
C TRP A 131 4.63 8.28 -6.45
N SER A 132 3.98 8.46 -5.30
CA SER A 132 4.14 9.66 -4.47
C SER A 132 4.74 9.37 -3.11
N ASN A 133 5.88 10.00 -2.83
CA ASN A 133 6.45 10.01 -1.50
C ASN A 133 5.82 11.06 -0.55
N ARG A 134 4.85 11.84 -1.05
CA ARG A 134 4.08 12.81 -0.25
C ARG A 134 2.84 12.19 0.38
N VAL A 135 2.33 11.09 -0.18
CA VAL A 135 1.18 10.37 0.38
C VAL A 135 1.72 9.29 1.32
N ARG A 136 1.63 9.53 2.64
CA ARG A 136 2.36 8.78 3.66
C ARG A 136 1.48 8.08 4.68
N VAL A 137 1.87 6.86 5.05
CA VAL A 137 1.21 6.04 6.07
C VAL A 137 2.26 5.43 6.99
N MET A 138 2.16 5.67 8.29
CA MET A 138 2.99 5.00 9.28
C MET A 138 2.39 3.61 9.58
N THR A 139 3.19 2.57 9.38
CA THR A 139 2.83 1.17 9.63
C THR A 139 3.70 0.57 10.73
N SER A 140 3.21 -0.54 11.29
CA SER A 140 3.87 -1.21 12.40
C SER A 140 5.12 -1.96 11.95
N SER A 141 6.22 -1.75 12.67
CA SER A 141 7.52 -2.42 12.58
C SER A 141 7.54 -3.90 13.02
N ARG A 142 6.37 -4.50 13.23
CA ARG A 142 6.25 -5.88 13.71
C ARG A 142 6.84 -6.86 12.70
N LEU A 143 7.80 -7.66 13.15
CA LEU A 143 8.42 -8.73 12.35
C LEU A 143 7.57 -10.00 12.26
N GLN A 144 6.68 -10.21 13.23
CA GLN A 144 5.72 -11.33 13.20
C GLN A 144 4.42 -10.92 12.50
N ALA A 145 4.31 -11.23 11.22
CA ALA A 145 3.04 -11.16 10.50
C ALA A 145 2.27 -12.48 10.58
N ARG A 146 0.94 -12.38 10.44
CA ARG A 146 0.06 -13.53 10.22
C ARG A 146 0.20 -14.12 8.81
N ALA A 147 0.72 -13.32 7.87
CA ALA A 147 1.05 -13.75 6.51
C ALA A 147 2.55 -14.10 6.42
N SER A 148 2.87 -15.12 5.64
CA SER A 148 4.26 -15.54 5.37
C SER A 148 5.04 -14.55 4.49
N GLU A 149 4.36 -13.57 3.90
CA GLU A 149 4.88 -12.60 2.94
C GLU A 149 4.31 -11.20 3.24
N GLY A 150 4.98 -10.14 2.79
CA GLY A 150 4.57 -8.73 3.01
C GLY A 150 5.63 -7.89 3.73
N PHE A 151 5.24 -6.70 4.20
CA PHE A 151 6.18 -5.73 4.78
C PHE A 151 6.95 -6.24 6.01
N ALA A 152 6.28 -6.96 6.90
CA ALA A 152 6.92 -7.62 8.04
C ALA A 152 7.96 -8.66 7.63
N ALA A 153 7.66 -9.46 6.59
CA ALA A 153 8.58 -10.46 6.07
C ALA A 153 9.80 -9.80 5.40
N PHE A 154 9.59 -8.66 4.71
CA PHE A 154 10.67 -7.84 4.17
C PHE A 154 11.59 -7.29 5.27
N LEU A 155 11.03 -6.68 6.32
CA LEU A 155 11.83 -6.21 7.47
C LEU A 155 12.58 -7.35 8.15
N ASN A 156 11.97 -8.53 8.31
CA ASN A 156 12.64 -9.69 8.91
C ASN A 156 13.78 -10.23 8.02
N ASN A 157 13.61 -10.19 6.70
CA ASN A 157 14.68 -10.58 5.77
C ASN A 157 15.88 -9.61 5.84
N LEU A 158 15.63 -8.30 5.93
CA LEU A 158 16.68 -7.32 6.16
C LEU A 158 17.42 -7.58 7.49
N GLU A 159 16.68 -7.82 8.56
CA GLU A 159 17.26 -8.10 9.89
C GLU A 159 18.10 -9.38 9.91
N GLN A 160 17.67 -10.44 9.22
CA GLN A 160 18.44 -11.69 9.16
C GLN A 160 19.68 -11.61 8.24
N ASN A 161 19.65 -10.74 7.24
CA ASN A 161 20.76 -10.59 6.28
C ASN A 161 21.84 -9.61 6.77
N ASN A 162 21.57 -8.83 7.81
CA ASN A 162 22.55 -7.95 8.42
C ASN A 162 23.27 -8.69 9.57
N PRO A 163 24.59 -8.90 9.50
CA PRO A 163 25.31 -9.51 10.61
C PRO A 163 25.27 -8.58 11.84
N HIS A 164 25.03 -9.19 13.02
CA HIS A 164 25.15 -8.53 14.33
C HIS A 164 26.58 -8.04 14.61
#